data_AF-A0A151H327-F1
#
_entry.id   AF-A0A151H327-F1
#
_cell.length_a   1.000
_cell.length_b   1.000
_cell.length_c   1.000
_cell.angle_alpha   90.00
_cell.angle_beta   90.00
_cell.angle_gamma   90.00
#
_symmetry.space_group_name_H-M   'P 1'
#
loop_
_entity.id
_entity.type
_entity.pdbx_description
1 polymer ?
#
loop_
_entity_poly.entity_id
_entity_poly.type
_entity_poly.pdbx_seq_one_letter_code
_entity_poly.pdbx_strand_id
1 'polypeptide(L)'
;METSSPYAGAPQAKIESGFGAPQPSVFSRYPPPLPGPGQVSAGPPKDLRAKVKTAEELLAEKARKWQQLNTKRYGEKSKLGTGQDTTKEEMPPEHLRKLIKDHGDMTSKKFRHDKRVYLGALKYVPHAVYKLLENMPMPWEQVRNVAVLYHITGAITFVNEIPWVVEPIYLAQWGTMWIMMRREKRDRRHFKRMRFPPFDDEEPPLDYGDNVLDVEPLEAIQMQLDEEEDAPVIDWLYDSKPLQHDPRYLAGPSYRHWRLEIRQLSVLYRLANQLVSDLQDKNYFYLFNLESFYTAKALNMAIPGGPKFEPLFRDLHEEDEDWNEFNDINKIIIRQQIRTEYKIAFPYLYNNRPRKVAIGVYREPTCSFVKPEDPDLPAFYYDAIVNPLPAYKSGSSTTTQQ
;
A
#
# COMPACT_ATOMS: atom_id res chain seq x y z
N MET A 1 -47.41 11.85 -6.30
CA MET A 1 -47.19 13.23 -5.85
C MET A 1 -45.78 13.30 -5.34
N GLU A 2 -44.93 13.91 -6.15
CA GLU A 2 -43.54 14.22 -5.87
C GLU A 2 -43.47 15.20 -4.70
N THR A 3 -42.57 14.97 -3.74
CA THR A 3 -42.04 16.08 -2.92
C THR A 3 -40.56 15.86 -2.65
N SER A 4 -39.83 16.81 -3.23
CA SER A 4 -38.41 17.09 -3.23
C SER A 4 -37.87 17.55 -1.88
N SER A 5 -36.64 17.12 -1.57
CA SER A 5 -35.77 17.66 -0.52
C SER A 5 -35.07 18.94 -0.99
N PRO A 6 -35.01 20.04 -0.21
CA PRO A 6 -34.16 21.19 -0.50
C PRO A 6 -32.86 21.13 0.30
N TYR A 7 -31.73 20.94 -0.40
CA TYR A 7 -30.40 21.26 0.11
C TYR A 7 -30.08 22.72 -0.25
N ALA A 8 -30.01 23.59 0.77
CA ALA A 8 -29.30 24.87 0.73
C ALA A 8 -27.95 24.66 1.43
N GLY A 9 -26.80 25.21 1.05
CA GLY A 9 -26.43 26.24 0.10
C GLY A 9 -25.05 26.71 0.58
N ALA A 10 -23.97 26.18 -0.02
CA ALA A 10 -22.60 26.54 0.31
C ALA A 10 -22.13 27.71 -0.59
N PRO A 11 -21.45 28.73 -0.04
CA PRO A 11 -21.09 29.93 -0.79
C PRO A 11 -19.98 29.66 -1.81
N GLN A 12 -20.25 29.99 -3.08
CA GLN A 12 -19.26 30.03 -4.14
C GLN A 12 -18.29 31.19 -3.90
N ALA A 13 -17.07 30.88 -3.50
CA ALA A 13 -15.95 31.80 -3.57
C ALA A 13 -15.57 32.00 -5.05
N LYS A 14 -15.75 33.23 -5.54
CA LYS A 14 -15.21 33.72 -6.82
C LYS A 14 -13.69 33.58 -6.80
N ILE A 15 -13.15 32.66 -7.60
CA ILE A 15 -11.73 32.65 -7.95
C ILE A 15 -11.59 33.55 -9.17
N GLU A 16 -11.07 34.76 -8.94
CA GLU A 16 -10.62 35.65 -9.99
C GLU A 16 -9.48 34.97 -10.77
N SER A 17 -9.73 34.71 -12.05
CA SER A 17 -8.76 34.20 -13.00
C SER A 17 -7.77 35.31 -13.38
N GLY A 18 -6.80 35.57 -12.53
CA GLY A 18 -5.64 36.42 -12.82
C GLY A 18 -4.48 35.62 -13.43
N PHE A 19 -4.69 34.99 -14.59
CA PHE A 19 -3.57 34.44 -15.37
C PHE A 19 -3.06 35.50 -16.35
N GLY A 20 -2.01 36.20 -15.93
CA GLY A 20 -1.18 36.97 -16.85
C GLY A 20 -0.62 36.06 -17.95
N ALA A 21 -0.77 36.50 -19.19
CA ALA A 21 -0.24 35.81 -20.36
C ALA A 21 1.28 35.57 -20.21
N PRO A 22 1.80 34.35 -20.51
CA PRO A 22 3.24 34.16 -20.60
C PRO A 22 3.73 34.94 -21.82
N GLN A 23 4.53 35.98 -21.58
CA GLN A 23 5.26 36.65 -22.64
C GLN A 23 6.21 35.65 -23.32
N PRO A 24 6.23 35.58 -24.67
CA PRO A 24 7.20 34.76 -25.35
C PRO A 24 8.60 35.34 -25.14
N SER A 25 9.47 34.57 -24.48
CA SER A 25 10.89 34.86 -24.34
C SER A 25 11.52 35.07 -25.72
N VAL A 26 12.04 36.27 -25.93
CA VAL A 26 12.77 36.68 -27.13
C VAL A 26 14.15 36.02 -27.10
N PHE A 27 14.25 34.76 -27.53
CA PHE A 27 15.53 34.17 -27.92
C PHE A 27 15.65 34.22 -29.45
N SER A 28 16.51 35.15 -29.86
CA SER A 28 17.01 35.41 -31.20
C SER A 28 17.34 34.12 -31.94
N ARG A 29 16.56 33.79 -32.99
CA ARG A 29 16.99 32.86 -34.02
C ARG A 29 17.83 33.66 -35.02
N TYR A 30 19.15 33.66 -34.83
CA TYR A 30 20.06 34.11 -35.87
C TYR A 30 19.88 33.24 -37.13
N PRO A 31 19.82 33.83 -38.34
CA PRO A 31 19.89 33.07 -39.58
C PRO A 31 21.30 32.45 -39.73
N PRO A 32 21.45 31.33 -40.44
CA PRO A 32 22.75 30.69 -40.64
C PRO A 32 23.72 31.61 -41.40
N PRO A 33 25.04 31.49 -41.17
CA PRO A 33 26.02 32.42 -41.72
C PRO A 33 26.18 32.26 -43.23
N LEU A 34 26.39 33.39 -43.90
CA LEU A 34 26.75 33.49 -45.32
C LEU A 34 28.09 32.79 -45.60
N PRO A 35 28.23 32.03 -46.69
CA PRO A 35 29.53 31.51 -47.12
C PRO A 35 30.46 32.66 -47.54
N GLY A 36 31.67 32.68 -46.98
CA GLY A 36 32.73 33.64 -47.34
C GLY A 36 33.32 33.41 -48.74
N PRO A 37 34.07 34.39 -49.27
CA PRO A 37 34.56 34.38 -50.65
C PRO A 37 35.75 33.42 -50.81
N GLY A 38 35.47 32.21 -51.30
CA GLY A 38 36.47 31.25 -51.76
C GLY A 38 36.85 31.51 -53.21
N GLN A 39 38.16 31.59 -53.49
CA GLN A 39 38.78 31.78 -54.80
C GLN A 39 38.25 30.80 -55.85
N VAL A 40 37.77 31.34 -56.98
CA VAL A 40 37.48 30.59 -58.20
C VAL A 40 38.71 30.57 -59.10
N SER A 41 39.32 29.40 -59.25
CA SER A 41 40.27 29.12 -60.34
C SER A 41 39.50 28.97 -61.66
N ALA A 42 39.91 29.75 -62.66
CA ALA A 42 39.33 29.75 -63.99
C ALA A 42 39.68 28.45 -64.75
N GLY A 43 38.71 27.55 -64.86
CA GLY A 43 38.64 26.51 -65.89
C GLY A 43 37.63 26.90 -66.98
N PRO A 44 37.78 26.41 -68.23
CA PRO A 44 36.98 26.86 -69.36
C PRO A 44 35.50 26.48 -69.20
N PRO A 45 34.57 27.30 -69.73
CA PRO A 45 33.14 27.16 -69.46
C PRO A 45 32.60 25.91 -70.15
N LYS A 46 32.16 24.93 -69.36
CA LYS A 46 31.24 23.90 -69.85
C LYS A 46 29.82 24.47 -69.74
N ASP A 47 29.19 24.69 -70.88
CA ASP A 47 27.77 24.99 -71.02
C ASP A 47 26.92 23.90 -70.35
N LEU A 48 26.63 24.07 -69.05
CA LEU A 48 25.52 23.40 -68.40
C LEU A 48 24.29 24.28 -68.63
N ARG A 49 23.71 24.13 -69.82
CA ARG A 49 22.36 24.58 -70.14
C ARG A 49 21.44 24.05 -69.03
N ALA A 50 20.99 24.93 -68.14
CA ALA A 50 19.98 24.59 -67.15
C ALA A 50 18.79 24.03 -67.94
N LYS A 51 18.54 22.72 -67.84
CA LYS A 51 17.35 22.13 -68.42
C LYS A 51 16.17 22.87 -67.79
N VAL A 52 15.50 23.71 -68.59
CA VAL A 52 14.25 24.35 -68.21
C VAL A 52 13.30 23.19 -67.97
N LYS A 53 13.11 22.83 -66.71
CA LYS A 53 12.19 21.76 -66.31
C LYS A 53 10.85 22.08 -66.96
N THR A 54 10.31 21.11 -67.70
CA THR A 54 8.99 21.25 -68.31
C THR A 54 7.97 21.51 -67.21
N ALA A 55 6.87 22.20 -67.55
CA ALA A 55 5.83 22.54 -66.58
C ALA A 55 5.33 21.31 -65.80
N GLU A 56 5.33 20.14 -66.45
CA GLU A 56 4.97 18.84 -65.87
C GLU A 56 5.97 18.34 -64.81
N GLU A 57 7.28 18.50 -65.01
CA GLU A 57 8.29 18.13 -64.02
C GLU A 57 8.23 19.03 -62.77
N LEU A 58 7.97 20.33 -62.96
CA LEU A 58 7.75 21.27 -61.85
C LEU A 58 6.46 20.94 -61.07
N LEU A 59 5.41 20.51 -61.78
CA LEU A 59 4.14 20.10 -61.18
C LEU A 59 4.31 18.80 -60.37
N ALA A 60 5.04 17.81 -60.90
CA ALA A 60 5.36 16.57 -60.22
C ALA A 60 6.19 16.81 -58.95
N GLU A 61 7.17 17.72 -59.01
CA GLU A 61 7.97 18.09 -57.84
C GLU A 61 7.12 18.79 -56.77
N LYS A 62 6.18 19.65 -57.18
CA LYS A 62 5.21 20.31 -56.30
C LYS A 62 4.24 19.31 -55.67
N ALA A 63 3.75 18.33 -56.43
CA ALA A 63 2.90 17.25 -55.95
C ALA A 63 3.62 16.38 -54.92
N ARG A 64 4.89 16.02 -55.16
CA ARG A 64 5.72 15.27 -54.21
C ARG A 64 5.95 16.06 -52.91
N LYS A 65 6.27 17.36 -53.02
CA LYS A 65 6.44 18.25 -51.87
C LYS A 65 5.13 18.40 -51.08
N TRP A 66 4.00 18.53 -51.78
CA TRP A 66 2.67 18.57 -51.17
C TRP A 66 2.35 17.26 -50.44
N GLN A 67 2.60 16.11 -51.07
CA GLN A 67 2.38 14.80 -50.46
C GLN A 67 3.25 14.61 -49.20
N GLN A 68 4.55 14.92 -49.26
CA GLN A 68 5.43 14.87 -48.09
C GLN A 68 4.96 15.79 -46.96
N LEU A 69 4.49 16.98 -47.30
CA LEU A 69 3.97 17.95 -46.33
C LEU A 69 2.64 17.48 -45.72
N ASN A 70 1.78 16.86 -46.51
CA ASN A 70 0.49 16.32 -46.06
C ASN A 70 0.68 15.08 -45.16
N THR A 71 1.59 14.17 -45.54
CA THR A 71 1.94 12.99 -44.74
C THR A 71 2.57 13.38 -43.40
N LYS A 72 3.40 14.44 -43.37
CA LYS A 72 3.98 14.96 -42.12
C LYS A 72 2.95 15.71 -41.27
N ARG A 73 2.07 16.50 -41.88
CA ARG A 73 1.09 17.33 -41.18
C ARG A 73 -0.06 16.52 -40.60
N TYR A 74 -0.53 15.50 -41.30
CA TYR A 74 -1.65 14.64 -40.90
C TYR A 74 -1.20 13.23 -40.49
N GLY A 75 0.09 13.09 -40.17
CA GLY A 75 0.61 11.85 -39.59
C GLY A 75 -0.03 11.55 -38.25
N GLU A 76 -0.06 10.29 -37.86
CA GLU A 76 -0.73 9.83 -36.65
C GLU A 76 -0.23 10.54 -35.37
N LYS A 77 1.06 10.85 -35.30
CA LYS A 77 1.68 11.64 -34.22
C LYS A 77 1.25 13.11 -34.16
N SER A 78 0.70 13.63 -35.26
CA SER A 78 0.22 15.01 -35.41
C SER A 78 -1.29 15.14 -35.19
N LYS A 79 -1.99 14.03 -34.97
CA LYS A 79 -3.39 14.05 -34.54
C LYS A 79 -3.48 14.68 -33.15
N LEU A 80 -4.47 15.55 -32.97
CA LEU A 80 -4.77 16.21 -31.70
C LEU A 80 -5.07 15.13 -30.65
N GLY A 81 -4.24 15.05 -29.60
CA GLY A 81 -4.35 14.04 -28.54
C GLY A 81 -3.43 12.82 -28.67
N THR A 82 -2.77 12.61 -29.82
CA THR A 82 -1.87 11.44 -30.05
C THR A 82 -0.38 11.80 -29.89
N GLY A 83 -0.04 13.10 -29.79
CA GLY A 83 1.32 13.57 -29.59
C GLY A 83 1.87 13.42 -28.16
N GLN A 84 1.15 12.73 -27.27
CA GLN A 84 1.45 12.67 -25.83
C GLN A 84 2.12 11.35 -25.39
N ASP A 85 2.28 10.39 -26.29
CA ASP A 85 2.70 9.02 -25.95
C ASP A 85 4.17 8.75 -26.29
N THR A 86 5.07 9.52 -25.69
CA THR A 86 6.40 8.99 -25.35
C THR A 86 6.47 8.87 -23.85
N THR A 87 6.16 7.69 -23.33
CA THR A 87 6.40 7.36 -21.92
C THR A 87 7.87 7.58 -21.63
N LYS A 88 8.19 8.25 -20.51
CA LYS A 88 9.60 8.38 -20.09
C LYS A 88 10.13 6.98 -19.82
N GLU A 89 11.14 6.58 -20.58
CA GLU A 89 11.83 5.32 -20.39
C GLU A 89 12.77 5.39 -19.18
N GLU A 90 13.10 4.22 -18.65
CA GLU A 90 14.04 4.10 -17.54
C GLU A 90 15.45 4.47 -17.99
N MET A 91 16.10 5.34 -17.21
CA MET A 91 17.49 5.73 -17.45
C MET A 91 18.44 4.72 -16.77
N PRO A 92 19.65 4.51 -17.31
CA PRO A 92 20.64 3.65 -16.66
C PRO A 92 20.95 4.12 -15.23
N PRO A 93 21.06 3.20 -14.25
CA PRO A 93 21.30 3.54 -12.84
C PRO A 93 22.63 4.27 -12.62
N GLU A 94 23.62 4.02 -13.47
CA GLU A 94 24.93 4.69 -13.44
C GLU A 94 24.82 6.21 -13.65
N HIS A 95 23.83 6.66 -14.42
CA HIS A 95 23.61 8.09 -14.66
C HIS A 95 23.32 8.82 -13.36
N LEU A 96 22.43 8.28 -12.52
CA LEU A 96 22.10 8.86 -11.22
C LEU A 96 23.30 8.80 -10.26
N ARG A 97 24.01 7.68 -10.20
CA ARG A 97 25.20 7.51 -9.34
C ARG A 97 26.28 8.54 -9.68
N LYS A 98 26.59 8.68 -10.97
CA LYS A 98 27.56 9.66 -11.46
C LYS A 98 27.13 11.10 -11.17
N LEU A 99 25.86 11.42 -11.36
CA LEU A 99 25.32 12.75 -11.09
C LEU A 99 25.50 13.15 -9.61
N ILE A 100 25.18 12.24 -8.68
CA ILE A 100 25.35 12.48 -7.25
C ILE A 100 26.84 12.62 -6.89
N LYS A 101 27.71 11.75 -7.43
CA LYS A 101 29.16 11.78 -7.21
C LYS A 101 29.81 13.07 -7.75
N ASP A 102 29.39 13.55 -8.92
CA ASP A 102 29.89 14.77 -9.54
C ASP A 102 29.46 16.04 -8.78
N HIS A 103 28.24 16.06 -8.22
CA HIS A 103 27.73 17.20 -7.43
C HIS A 103 28.33 17.24 -6.02
N GLY A 104 28.57 16.08 -5.40
CA GLY A 104 29.23 15.94 -4.10
C GLY A 104 28.62 16.83 -3.02
N ASP A 105 29.47 17.59 -2.33
CA ASP A 105 29.10 18.53 -1.27
C ASP A 105 28.76 19.94 -1.77
N MET A 106 28.65 20.14 -3.09
CA MET A 106 28.36 21.44 -3.72
C MET A 106 29.39 22.55 -3.40
N THR A 107 30.62 22.21 -3.00
CA THR A 107 31.71 23.21 -2.80
C THR A 107 32.24 23.76 -4.12
N SER A 108 32.20 22.97 -5.19
CA SER A 108 32.68 23.37 -6.52
C SER A 108 31.91 24.54 -7.12
N LYS A 109 32.63 25.50 -7.71
CA LYS A 109 32.04 26.65 -8.43
C LYS A 109 31.28 26.23 -9.69
N LYS A 110 31.55 25.05 -10.24
CA LYS A 110 30.90 24.53 -11.46
C LYS A 110 29.38 24.43 -11.31
N PHE A 111 28.91 24.01 -10.13
CA PHE A 111 27.49 23.75 -9.85
C PHE A 111 26.82 24.88 -9.06
N ARG A 112 27.33 26.12 -9.18
CA ARG A 112 26.79 27.29 -8.44
C ARG A 112 25.30 27.53 -8.72
N HIS A 113 24.87 27.30 -9.96
CA HIS A 113 23.49 27.53 -10.40
C HIS A 113 22.50 26.55 -9.76
N ASP A 114 22.95 25.34 -9.43
CA ASP A 114 22.09 24.28 -8.90
C ASP A 114 21.87 24.39 -7.39
N LYS A 115 22.69 25.15 -6.65
CA LYS A 115 22.54 25.36 -5.19
C LYS A 115 21.14 25.83 -4.80
N ARG A 116 20.53 26.69 -5.62
CA ARG A 116 19.15 27.17 -5.41
C ARG A 116 18.13 26.04 -5.49
N VAL A 117 18.35 25.08 -6.37
CA VAL A 117 17.47 23.93 -6.56
C VAL A 117 17.56 22.98 -5.37
N TYR A 118 18.77 22.70 -4.86
CA TYR A 118 18.97 21.88 -3.66
C TYR A 118 18.26 22.47 -2.43
N LEU A 119 18.36 23.79 -2.23
CA LEU A 119 17.62 24.47 -1.16
C LEU A 119 16.10 24.39 -1.36
N GLY A 120 15.63 24.49 -2.61
CA GLY A 120 14.21 24.33 -2.93
C GLY A 120 13.69 22.91 -2.70
N ALA A 121 14.54 21.91 -2.92
CA ALA A 121 14.21 20.49 -2.75
C ALA A 121 13.99 20.10 -1.28
N LEU A 122 14.57 20.84 -0.32
CA LEU A 122 14.40 20.63 1.12
C LEU A 122 12.91 20.55 1.53
N LYS A 123 12.03 21.31 0.87
CA LYS A 123 10.57 21.27 1.09
C LYS A 123 9.98 19.86 0.92
N TYR A 124 10.54 19.03 0.05
CA TYR A 124 10.00 17.71 -0.31
C TYR A 124 10.75 16.55 0.35
N VAL A 125 11.79 16.82 1.14
CA VAL A 125 12.56 15.80 1.86
C VAL A 125 11.66 14.91 2.74
N PRO A 126 10.66 15.44 3.50
CA PRO A 126 9.78 14.56 4.28
C PRO A 126 9.03 13.54 3.42
N HIS A 127 8.65 13.88 2.20
CA HIS A 127 7.97 12.96 1.28
C HIS A 127 8.95 11.91 0.73
N ALA A 128 10.19 12.29 0.40
CA ALA A 128 11.22 11.35 -0.02
C ALA A 128 11.56 10.35 1.09
N VAL A 129 11.71 10.82 2.33
CA VAL A 129 11.97 9.97 3.50
C VAL A 129 10.80 9.02 3.77
N TYR A 130 9.55 9.51 3.70
CA TYR A 130 8.36 8.65 3.82
C TYR A 130 8.38 7.50 2.80
N LYS A 131 8.59 7.81 1.51
CA LYS A 131 8.61 6.79 0.44
C LYS A 131 9.80 5.84 0.56
N LEU A 132 10.93 6.30 1.08
CA LEU A 132 12.10 5.47 1.34
C LEU A 132 11.84 4.47 2.48
N LEU A 133 11.26 4.92 3.60
CA LEU A 133 10.95 4.07 4.75
C LEU A 133 9.79 3.11 4.47
N GLU A 134 8.82 3.52 3.66
CA GLU A 134 7.71 2.66 3.23
C GLU A 134 8.21 1.43 2.46
N ASN A 135 9.29 1.56 1.69
CA ASN A 135 9.83 0.50 0.85
C ASN A 135 11.04 -0.24 1.47
N MET A 136 11.18 -0.22 2.80
CA MET A 136 12.25 -0.97 3.47
C MET A 136 12.25 -2.46 3.07
N PRO A 137 13.41 -3.06 2.74
CA PRO A 137 13.51 -4.49 2.47
C PRO A 137 13.03 -5.30 3.66
N MET A 138 12.33 -6.40 3.38
CA MET A 138 11.84 -7.29 4.43
C MET A 138 12.95 -8.28 4.86
N PRO A 139 12.92 -8.85 6.07
CA PRO A 139 14.04 -9.66 6.60
C PRO A 139 14.38 -10.94 5.81
N TRP A 140 13.46 -11.42 4.98
CA TRP A 140 13.66 -12.56 4.08
C TRP A 140 14.22 -12.19 2.70
N GLU A 141 14.32 -10.89 2.41
CA GLU A 141 14.92 -10.36 1.19
C GLU A 141 16.37 -9.92 1.47
N GLN A 142 17.28 -10.24 0.57
CA GLN A 142 18.66 -9.75 0.64
C GLN A 142 18.78 -8.33 0.07
N VAL A 143 18.19 -8.12 -1.11
CA VAL A 143 18.24 -6.86 -1.87
C VAL A 143 16.86 -6.59 -2.44
N ARG A 144 16.42 -5.34 -2.34
CA ARG A 144 15.21 -4.85 -2.98
C ARG A 144 15.55 -3.75 -3.97
N ASN A 145 15.27 -4.01 -5.25
CA ASN A 145 15.38 -3.02 -6.31
C ASN A 145 14.06 -2.26 -6.42
N VAL A 146 14.11 -0.94 -6.25
CA VAL A 146 12.93 -0.08 -6.27
C VAL A 146 13.01 0.93 -7.41
N ALA A 147 11.87 1.25 -8.00
CA ALA A 147 11.80 2.30 -9.00
C ALA A 147 12.07 3.67 -8.34
N VAL A 148 12.95 4.49 -8.91
CA VAL A 148 13.28 5.81 -8.38
C VAL A 148 12.93 6.92 -9.37
N LEU A 149 12.42 8.03 -8.83
CA LEU A 149 12.21 9.27 -9.55
C LEU A 149 13.16 10.32 -8.99
N TYR A 150 14.13 10.75 -9.79
CA TYR A 150 15.16 11.69 -9.36
C TYR A 150 15.08 13.01 -10.12
N HIS A 151 15.52 14.10 -9.48
CA HIS A 151 15.69 15.40 -10.14
C HIS A 151 16.90 15.37 -11.08
N ILE A 152 16.83 16.01 -12.25
CA ILE A 152 17.90 15.99 -13.27
C ILE A 152 19.28 16.51 -12.79
N THR A 153 19.30 17.26 -11.70
CA THR A 153 20.54 17.77 -11.05
C THR A 153 20.95 16.96 -9.80
N GLY A 154 20.26 15.87 -9.48
CA GLY A 154 20.53 15.03 -8.30
C GLY A 154 20.05 15.63 -6.97
N ALA A 155 19.30 16.74 -7.01
CA ALA A 155 18.89 17.48 -5.81
C ALA A 155 18.01 16.68 -4.83
N ILE A 156 17.20 15.75 -5.35
CA ILE A 156 16.35 14.87 -4.55
C ILE A 156 16.00 13.62 -5.36
N THR A 157 15.83 12.50 -4.66
CA THR A 157 15.42 11.21 -5.21
C THR A 157 14.23 10.70 -4.41
N PHE A 158 13.15 10.36 -5.10
CA PHE A 158 11.96 9.74 -4.53
C PHE A 158 11.94 8.26 -4.93
N VAL A 159 11.51 7.40 -4.01
CA VAL A 159 11.11 6.04 -4.38
C VAL A 159 9.70 6.11 -4.97
N ASN A 160 9.55 5.74 -6.24
CA ASN A 160 8.30 5.82 -7.00
C ASN A 160 7.57 4.48 -7.02
N GLU A 161 7.39 3.89 -5.84
CA GLU A 161 6.78 2.58 -5.70
C GLU A 161 5.94 2.50 -4.43
N ILE A 162 4.83 1.76 -4.51
CA ILE A 162 3.98 1.43 -3.35
C ILE A 162 4.16 -0.08 -3.13
N PRO A 163 4.55 -0.52 -1.91
CA PRO A 163 4.81 -1.92 -1.62
C PRO A 163 3.48 -2.67 -1.45
N TRP A 164 2.86 -3.05 -2.56
CA TRP A 164 1.70 -3.92 -2.55
C TRP A 164 2.10 -5.33 -2.12
N VAL A 165 1.44 -5.85 -1.09
CA VAL A 165 1.66 -7.20 -0.57
C VAL A 165 0.34 -7.97 -0.58
N VAL A 166 0.42 -9.28 -0.82
CA VAL A 166 -0.74 -10.18 -0.71
C VAL A 166 -0.85 -10.61 0.75
N GLU A 167 -1.94 -10.23 1.42
CA GLU A 167 -2.14 -10.40 2.86
C GLU A 167 -1.82 -11.82 3.39
N PRO A 168 -2.39 -12.92 2.85
CA PRO A 168 -2.10 -14.27 3.38
C PRO A 168 -0.64 -14.68 3.19
N ILE A 169 0.01 -14.25 2.10
CA ILE A 169 1.43 -14.52 1.85
C ILE A 169 2.28 -13.75 2.85
N TYR A 170 1.99 -12.46 3.01
CA TYR A 170 2.71 -11.59 3.94
C TYR A 170 2.60 -12.06 5.39
N LEU A 171 1.41 -12.51 5.81
CA LEU A 171 1.21 -13.06 7.14
C LEU A 171 1.98 -14.38 7.34
N ALA A 172 2.01 -15.25 6.33
CA ALA A 172 2.80 -16.48 6.37
C ALA A 172 4.31 -16.18 6.43
N GLN A 173 4.81 -15.24 5.62
CA GLN A 173 6.20 -14.79 5.68
C GLN A 173 6.57 -14.32 7.10
N TRP A 174 5.78 -13.44 7.71
CA TRP A 174 6.00 -13.03 9.09
C TRP A 174 5.83 -14.16 10.12
N GLY A 175 4.94 -15.12 9.87
CA GLY A 175 4.79 -16.33 10.68
C GLY A 175 6.06 -17.17 10.71
N THR A 176 6.68 -17.38 9.53
CA THR A 176 7.98 -18.06 9.43
C THR A 176 9.10 -17.25 10.10
N MET A 177 9.10 -15.91 9.96
CA MET A 177 10.06 -15.04 10.64
C MET A 177 9.95 -15.15 12.16
N TRP A 178 8.72 -15.18 12.69
CA TRP A 178 8.48 -15.36 14.12
C TRP A 178 9.08 -16.66 14.64
N ILE A 179 8.91 -17.77 13.91
CA ILE A 179 9.47 -19.08 14.27
C ILE A 179 11.01 -19.01 14.24
N MET A 180 11.59 -18.52 13.15
CA MET A 180 13.04 -18.46 12.97
C MET A 180 13.71 -17.54 14.00
N MET A 181 13.17 -16.35 14.24
CA MET A 181 13.71 -15.42 15.24
C MET A 181 13.61 -15.98 16.67
N ARG A 182 12.53 -16.72 16.99
CA ARG A 182 12.40 -17.38 18.31
C ARG A 182 13.39 -18.53 18.47
N ARG A 183 13.59 -19.35 17.43
CA ARG A 183 14.58 -20.43 17.42
C ARG A 183 15.99 -19.87 17.58
N GLU A 184 16.36 -18.86 16.78
CA GLU A 184 17.67 -18.21 16.84
C GLU A 184 17.93 -17.59 18.23
N LYS A 185 16.93 -16.92 18.81
CA LYS A 185 17.05 -16.35 20.17
C LYS A 185 17.21 -17.41 21.26
N ARG A 186 16.62 -18.60 21.09
CA ARG A 186 16.75 -19.73 22.02
C ARG A 186 18.12 -20.40 21.90
N ASP A 187 18.59 -20.59 20.68
CA ASP A 187 19.77 -21.42 20.39
C ASP A 187 21.09 -20.64 20.52
N ARG A 188 21.07 -19.32 20.25
CA ARG A 188 22.25 -18.47 20.32
C ARG A 188 22.63 -18.11 21.76
N ARG A 189 23.83 -18.48 22.19
CA ARG A 189 24.36 -18.18 23.54
C ARG A 189 24.60 -16.69 23.81
N HIS A 190 25.16 -15.97 22.83
CA HIS A 190 25.47 -14.55 22.95
C HIS A 190 24.89 -13.77 21.77
N PHE A 191 23.79 -13.08 22.01
CA PHE A 191 23.17 -12.19 21.04
C PHE A 191 23.65 -10.75 21.29
N LYS A 192 24.64 -10.31 20.50
CA LYS A 192 25.16 -8.94 20.56
C LYS A 192 24.27 -8.01 19.74
N ARG A 193 23.67 -7.03 20.40
CA ARG A 193 22.90 -5.97 19.72
C ARG A 193 23.84 -5.02 18.99
N MET A 194 23.38 -4.46 17.88
CA MET A 194 24.09 -3.39 17.18
C MET A 194 24.22 -2.14 18.08
N ARG A 195 25.25 -1.35 17.82
CA ARG A 195 25.43 -0.04 18.47
C ARG A 195 24.66 1.02 17.68
N PHE A 196 24.12 2.00 18.40
CA PHE A 196 23.43 3.14 17.81
C PHE A 196 24.11 4.43 18.30
N PRO A 197 24.50 5.34 17.39
CA PRO A 197 24.46 5.23 15.93
C PRO A 197 25.47 4.18 15.39
N PRO A 198 25.23 3.57 14.20
CA PRO A 198 26.16 2.61 13.61
C PRO A 198 27.49 3.22 13.12
N PHE A 199 27.46 4.47 12.67
CA PHE A 199 28.61 5.23 12.17
C PHE A 199 28.89 6.42 13.09
N ASP A 200 30.14 6.91 13.06
CA ASP A 200 30.55 8.10 13.81
C ASP A 200 30.08 9.40 13.11
N ASP A 201 29.89 10.48 13.87
CA ASP A 201 29.35 11.75 13.33
C ASP A 201 30.31 12.44 12.35
N GLU A 202 31.62 12.19 12.50
CA GLU A 202 32.68 12.73 11.63
C GLU A 202 32.94 11.88 10.38
N GLU A 203 32.35 10.68 10.30
CA GLU A 203 32.54 9.78 9.16
C GLU A 203 31.63 10.21 8.00
N PRO A 204 32.17 10.50 6.80
CA PRO A 204 31.34 10.84 5.65
C PRO A 204 30.51 9.61 5.21
N PRO A 205 29.30 9.82 4.64
CA PRO A 205 28.51 8.72 4.11
C PRO A 205 29.29 7.87 3.10
N LEU A 206 29.26 6.55 3.27
CA LEU A 206 29.92 5.60 2.39
C LEU A 206 29.28 5.60 0.99
N ASP A 207 30.12 5.61 -0.06
CA ASP A 207 29.66 5.46 -1.44
C ASP A 207 29.22 4.02 -1.70
N TYR A 208 28.01 3.86 -2.23
CA TYR A 208 27.43 2.57 -2.60
C TYR A 208 28.22 1.90 -3.74
N GLY A 209 28.68 2.68 -4.71
CA GLY A 209 29.36 2.16 -5.90
C GLY A 209 30.69 1.48 -5.59
N ASP A 210 31.46 2.06 -4.67
CA ASP A 210 32.82 1.61 -4.38
C ASP A 210 32.86 0.58 -3.23
N ASN A 211 31.92 0.65 -2.26
CA ASN A 211 31.98 -0.17 -1.04
C ASN A 211 30.92 -1.27 -0.93
N VAL A 212 29.76 -1.12 -1.57
CA VAL A 212 28.60 -1.99 -1.34
C VAL A 212 28.26 -2.83 -2.57
N LEU A 213 28.40 -2.27 -3.77
CA LEU A 213 27.95 -2.91 -5.01
C LEU A 213 28.61 -4.28 -5.28
N ASP A 214 29.90 -4.42 -4.98
CA ASP A 214 30.68 -5.63 -5.27
C ASP A 214 30.67 -6.64 -4.11
N VAL A 215 30.04 -6.30 -2.98
CA VAL A 215 29.97 -7.16 -1.80
C VAL A 215 28.70 -8.01 -1.85
N GLU A 216 28.86 -9.33 -1.83
CA GLU A 216 27.72 -10.23 -1.77
C GLU A 216 26.95 -10.04 -0.44
N PRO A 217 25.62 -9.87 -0.52
CA PRO A 217 24.81 -9.69 0.68
C PRO A 217 24.80 -10.96 1.53
N LEU A 218 24.67 -10.79 2.83
CA LEU A 218 24.51 -11.90 3.77
C LEU A 218 23.22 -12.67 3.46
N GLU A 219 23.18 -13.92 3.92
CA GLU A 219 21.98 -14.75 3.83
C GLU A 219 20.82 -14.10 4.57
N ALA A 220 19.67 -14.02 3.90
CA ALA A 220 18.46 -13.51 4.51
C ALA A 220 17.86 -14.54 5.48
N ILE A 221 16.93 -14.10 6.33
CA ILE A 221 16.25 -15.03 7.22
C ILE A 221 15.22 -15.80 6.38
N GLN A 222 15.50 -17.06 6.11
CA GLN A 222 14.58 -17.95 5.40
C GLN A 222 14.43 -19.26 6.18
N MET A 223 13.20 -19.73 6.33
CA MET A 223 12.93 -21.01 6.97
C MET A 223 13.09 -22.11 5.92
N GLN A 224 13.73 -23.21 6.28
CA GLN A 224 13.73 -24.41 5.44
C GLN A 224 12.31 -25.01 5.45
N LEU A 225 11.69 -25.00 4.27
CA LEU A 225 10.34 -25.53 4.03
C LEU A 225 10.41 -27.00 3.63
N ASP A 226 9.31 -27.72 3.84
CA ASP A 226 9.21 -29.14 3.50
C ASP A 226 8.84 -29.32 2.02
N GLU A 227 9.59 -30.17 1.30
CA GLU A 227 9.40 -30.36 -0.15
C GLU A 227 8.07 -31.05 -0.51
N GLU A 228 7.46 -31.81 0.40
CA GLU A 228 6.20 -32.52 0.18
C GLU A 228 5.01 -31.70 0.71
N GLU A 229 5.08 -31.24 1.97
CA GLU A 229 3.97 -30.52 2.60
C GLU A 229 3.84 -29.06 2.14
N ASP A 230 4.96 -28.38 1.90
CA ASP A 230 5.00 -26.96 1.49
C ASP A 230 5.17 -26.77 -0.02
N ALA A 231 5.14 -27.87 -0.80
CA ALA A 231 5.34 -27.88 -2.25
C ALA A 231 4.57 -26.78 -3.03
N PRO A 232 3.31 -26.42 -2.70
CA PRO A 232 2.57 -25.39 -3.44
C PRO A 232 3.12 -23.97 -3.30
N VAL A 233 3.99 -23.72 -2.31
CA VAL A 233 4.42 -22.38 -1.87
C VAL A 233 5.95 -22.24 -1.85
N ILE A 234 6.69 -23.36 -1.75
CA ILE A 234 8.14 -23.40 -1.55
C ILE A 234 8.95 -22.55 -2.54
N ASP A 235 8.59 -22.57 -3.83
CA ASP A 235 9.37 -21.92 -4.89
C ASP A 235 9.34 -20.39 -4.84
N TRP A 236 8.25 -19.81 -4.34
CA TRP A 236 7.96 -18.37 -4.49
C TRP A 236 7.74 -17.64 -3.17
N LEU A 237 7.69 -18.33 -2.03
CA LEU A 237 7.32 -17.73 -0.73
C LEU A 237 8.20 -16.54 -0.35
N TYR A 238 9.51 -16.63 -0.61
CA TYR A 238 10.48 -15.63 -0.20
C TYR A 238 10.90 -14.67 -1.32
N ASP A 239 10.24 -14.72 -2.47
CA ASP A 239 10.41 -13.73 -3.52
C ASP A 239 9.96 -12.33 -3.05
N SER A 240 10.53 -11.27 -3.63
CA SER A 240 10.15 -9.91 -3.27
C SER A 240 8.70 -9.57 -3.67
N LYS A 241 8.28 -10.08 -4.84
CA LYS A 241 6.89 -9.99 -5.33
C LYS A 241 6.44 -11.37 -5.82
N PRO A 242 5.98 -12.24 -4.91
CA PRO A 242 5.61 -13.60 -5.25
C PRO A 242 4.56 -13.68 -6.35
N LEU A 243 4.72 -14.61 -7.30
CA LEU A 243 3.76 -14.88 -8.37
C LEU A 243 3.46 -13.69 -9.30
N GLN A 244 4.28 -12.62 -9.30
CA GLN A 244 4.05 -11.42 -10.13
C GLN A 244 3.95 -11.74 -11.64
N HIS A 245 4.72 -12.72 -12.11
CA HIS A 245 4.76 -13.11 -13.51
C HIS A 245 3.72 -14.16 -13.89
N ASP A 246 2.94 -14.65 -12.94
CA ASP A 246 1.90 -15.65 -13.16
C ASP A 246 0.50 -15.00 -13.29
N PRO A 247 -0.03 -14.85 -14.52
CA PRO A 247 -1.32 -14.20 -14.74
C PRO A 247 -2.51 -15.01 -14.21
N ARG A 248 -2.30 -16.29 -13.85
CA ARG A 248 -3.32 -17.16 -13.26
C ARG A 248 -3.69 -16.72 -11.85
N TYR A 249 -2.69 -16.27 -11.09
CA TYR A 249 -2.83 -15.95 -9.68
C TYR A 249 -2.89 -14.44 -9.44
N LEU A 250 -2.17 -13.62 -10.23
CA LEU A 250 -2.13 -12.17 -10.05
C LEU A 250 -2.36 -11.38 -11.35
N ALA A 251 -2.87 -10.16 -11.20
CA ALA A 251 -3.15 -9.24 -12.30
C ALA A 251 -1.90 -8.54 -12.89
N GLY A 252 -0.84 -9.31 -13.14
CA GLY A 252 0.42 -8.83 -13.74
C GLY A 252 1.18 -7.81 -12.87
N PRO A 253 1.96 -6.90 -13.48
CA PRO A 253 2.88 -6.02 -12.77
C PRO A 253 2.20 -4.98 -11.86
N SER A 254 0.88 -4.78 -11.98
CA SER A 254 0.14 -3.88 -11.09
C SER A 254 -0.06 -4.47 -9.68
N TYR A 255 -0.01 -5.80 -9.52
CA TYR A 255 -0.05 -6.49 -8.21
C TYR A 255 -1.23 -6.14 -7.28
N ARG A 256 -2.40 -5.75 -7.84
CA ARG A 256 -3.56 -5.27 -7.04
C ARG A 256 -4.57 -6.34 -6.65
N HIS A 257 -4.74 -7.35 -7.50
CA HIS A 257 -5.73 -8.40 -7.30
C HIS A 257 -5.03 -9.75 -7.35
N TRP A 258 -5.40 -10.62 -6.42
CA TRP A 258 -4.85 -11.95 -6.28
C TRP A 258 -5.99 -12.98 -6.21
N ARG A 259 -5.71 -14.19 -6.68
CA ARG A 259 -6.58 -15.36 -6.59
C ARG A 259 -5.70 -16.57 -6.37
N LEU A 260 -5.65 -17.08 -5.14
CA LEU A 260 -4.86 -18.25 -4.78
C LEU A 260 -5.71 -19.52 -4.77
N GLU A 261 -5.05 -20.66 -4.97
CA GLU A 261 -5.68 -21.97 -4.84
C GLU A 261 -5.86 -22.37 -3.36
N ILE A 262 -6.83 -23.26 -3.10
CA ILE A 262 -7.11 -23.75 -1.73
C ILE A 262 -5.88 -24.44 -1.13
N ARG A 263 -5.11 -25.19 -1.94
CA ARG A 263 -3.87 -25.84 -1.50
C ARG A 263 -2.83 -24.83 -1.03
N GLN A 264 -2.61 -23.77 -1.80
CA GLN A 264 -1.71 -22.67 -1.41
C GLN A 264 -2.19 -22.00 -0.12
N LEU A 265 -3.48 -21.65 -0.03
CA LEU A 265 -4.07 -21.02 1.15
C LEU A 265 -3.95 -21.90 2.41
N SER A 266 -4.12 -23.22 2.28
CA SER A 266 -4.00 -24.14 3.41
C SER A 266 -2.58 -24.17 4.01
N VAL A 267 -1.56 -24.17 3.14
CA VAL A 267 -0.15 -24.11 3.55
C VAL A 267 0.16 -22.75 4.17
N LEU A 268 -0.24 -21.64 3.53
CA LEU A 268 -0.04 -20.29 4.06
C LEU A 268 -0.70 -20.11 5.44
N TYR A 269 -1.91 -20.63 5.62
CA TYR A 269 -2.61 -20.59 6.90
C TYR A 269 -1.87 -21.39 7.98
N ARG A 270 -1.35 -22.58 7.65
CA ARG A 270 -0.51 -23.40 8.57
C ARG A 270 0.77 -22.68 8.96
N LEU A 271 1.49 -22.08 8.01
CA LEU A 271 2.72 -21.31 8.27
C LEU A 271 2.44 -20.04 9.11
N ALA A 272 1.28 -19.41 8.92
CA ALA A 272 0.84 -18.23 9.66
C ALA A 272 0.26 -18.52 11.05
N ASN A 273 0.13 -19.80 11.45
CA ASN A 273 -0.60 -20.20 12.65
C ASN A 273 -0.07 -19.59 13.97
N GLN A 274 1.20 -19.15 14.01
CA GLN A 274 1.75 -18.45 15.17
C GLN A 274 1.22 -17.01 15.34
N LEU A 275 0.66 -16.41 14.29
CA LEU A 275 0.17 -15.03 14.27
C LEU A 275 -1.35 -14.94 14.15
N VAL A 276 -2.00 -15.99 13.65
CA VAL A 276 -3.46 -16.06 13.52
C VAL A 276 -4.09 -16.42 14.87
N SER A 277 -5.26 -15.84 15.16
CA SER A 277 -6.03 -16.19 16.36
C SER A 277 -6.77 -17.52 16.18
N ASP A 278 -6.79 -18.36 17.20
CA ASP A 278 -7.59 -19.59 17.26
C ASP A 278 -9.10 -19.33 17.48
N LEU A 279 -9.50 -18.07 17.64
CA LEU A 279 -10.87 -17.66 17.90
C LEU A 279 -11.71 -17.73 16.63
N GLN A 280 -12.67 -18.65 16.60
CA GLN A 280 -13.57 -18.84 15.47
C GLN A 280 -14.95 -18.22 15.70
N ASP A 281 -15.42 -18.20 16.95
CA ASP A 281 -16.72 -17.63 17.30
C ASP A 281 -16.59 -16.15 17.67
N LYS A 282 -17.35 -15.29 17.00
CA LYS A 282 -17.40 -13.86 17.28
C LYS A 282 -18.04 -13.56 18.65
N ASN A 283 -18.81 -14.49 19.20
CA ASN A 283 -19.37 -14.38 20.56
C ASN A 283 -18.28 -14.22 21.63
N TYR A 284 -17.03 -14.62 21.36
CA TYR A 284 -15.89 -14.34 22.24
C TYR A 284 -15.72 -12.85 22.54
N PHE A 285 -16.02 -11.98 21.56
CA PHE A 285 -15.90 -10.52 21.69
C PHE A 285 -17.13 -9.86 22.33
N TYR A 286 -17.97 -10.62 23.04
CA TYR A 286 -19.10 -10.05 23.79
C TYR A 286 -18.60 -9.00 24.79
N LEU A 287 -19.15 -7.78 24.72
CA LEU A 287 -18.69 -6.59 25.45
C LEU A 287 -17.23 -6.16 25.17
N PHE A 288 -16.55 -6.80 24.24
CA PHE A 288 -15.19 -6.47 23.82
C PHE A 288 -15.13 -6.21 22.31
N ASN A 289 -16.19 -5.58 21.79
CA ASN A 289 -16.31 -5.12 20.42
C ASN A 289 -16.36 -3.59 20.35
N LEU A 290 -16.26 -3.05 19.14
CA LEU A 290 -16.18 -1.62 18.90
C LEU A 290 -17.42 -0.86 19.41
N GLU A 291 -18.61 -1.45 19.24
CA GLU A 291 -19.89 -0.88 19.70
C GLU A 291 -19.95 -0.76 21.22
N SER A 292 -19.47 -1.78 21.93
CA SER A 292 -19.39 -1.76 23.41
C SER A 292 -18.41 -0.68 23.89
N PHE A 293 -17.28 -0.49 23.20
CA PHE A 293 -16.34 0.59 23.52
C PHE A 293 -16.93 1.99 23.25
N TYR A 294 -17.72 2.15 22.19
CA TYR A 294 -18.42 3.41 21.93
C TYR A 294 -19.41 3.74 23.04
N THR A 295 -20.19 2.75 23.47
CA THR A 295 -21.15 2.89 24.57
C THR A 295 -20.44 3.15 25.89
N ALA A 296 -19.36 2.44 26.20
CA ALA A 296 -18.53 2.68 27.38
C ALA A 296 -17.98 4.11 27.41
N LYS A 297 -17.46 4.60 26.28
CA LYS A 297 -16.99 5.98 26.13
C LYS A 297 -18.11 7.01 26.30
N ALA A 298 -19.28 6.76 25.73
CA ALA A 298 -20.42 7.67 25.81
C ALA A 298 -20.98 7.80 27.23
N LEU A 299 -20.99 6.69 27.98
CA LEU A 299 -21.48 6.62 29.35
C LEU A 299 -20.41 6.93 30.41
N ASN A 300 -19.17 7.23 30.00
CA ASN A 300 -18.02 7.40 30.90
C ASN A 300 -17.82 6.19 31.84
N MET A 301 -17.98 4.99 31.30
CA MET A 301 -17.79 3.72 32.02
C MET A 301 -16.59 2.96 31.45
N ALA A 302 -15.99 2.13 32.29
CA ALA A 302 -14.88 1.27 31.90
C ALA A 302 -15.29 -0.20 31.97
N ILE A 303 -15.04 -0.93 30.89
CA ILE A 303 -15.14 -2.39 30.85
C ILE A 303 -13.88 -2.97 31.49
N PRO A 304 -13.95 -4.02 32.31
CA PRO A 304 -12.75 -4.70 32.80
C PRO A 304 -11.84 -5.13 31.63
N GLY A 305 -10.57 -4.71 31.65
CA GLY A 305 -9.63 -4.96 30.56
C GLY A 305 -9.82 -4.09 29.31
N GLY A 306 -10.82 -3.23 29.28
CA GLY A 306 -11.09 -2.29 28.18
C GLY A 306 -10.41 -0.93 28.37
N PRO A 307 -10.46 -0.08 27.32
CA PRO A 307 -9.92 1.28 27.37
C PRO A 307 -10.74 2.19 28.29
N LYS A 308 -10.10 3.23 28.80
CA LYS A 308 -10.74 4.33 29.53
C LYS A 308 -10.66 5.61 28.70
N PHE A 309 -11.68 6.45 28.80
CA PHE A 309 -11.79 7.68 28.02
C PHE A 309 -12.12 8.86 28.92
N GLU A 310 -11.92 10.07 28.41
CA GLU A 310 -12.47 11.25 29.07
C GLU A 310 -14.01 11.28 28.95
N PRO A 311 -14.70 11.82 29.97
CA PRO A 311 -16.14 11.97 29.95
C PRO A 311 -16.59 12.78 28.72
N LEU A 312 -17.47 12.19 27.90
CA LEU A 312 -18.03 12.87 26.72
C LEU A 312 -18.97 14.02 27.10
N PHE A 313 -19.70 13.83 28.20
CA PHE A 313 -20.61 14.81 28.76
C PHE A 313 -20.22 15.06 30.21
N ARG A 314 -20.01 16.34 30.56
CA ARG A 314 -19.62 16.80 31.91
C ARG A 314 -20.75 17.53 32.64
N ASP A 315 -21.95 17.45 32.08
CA ASP A 315 -23.17 18.12 32.55
C ASP A 315 -23.93 17.30 33.61
N LEU A 316 -23.40 16.13 33.99
CA LEU A 316 -23.93 15.32 35.08
C LEU A 316 -23.25 15.77 36.38
N HIS A 317 -24.01 16.48 37.21
CA HIS A 317 -23.65 16.68 38.62
C HIS A 317 -24.25 15.52 39.41
N GLU A 318 -23.40 14.72 40.06
CA GLU A 318 -23.79 13.49 40.79
C GLU A 318 -24.87 13.76 41.86
N GLU A 319 -24.88 14.97 42.44
CA GLU A 319 -25.81 15.40 43.49
C GLU A 319 -27.28 15.45 43.04
N ASP A 320 -27.55 15.73 41.75
CA ASP A 320 -28.91 15.83 41.20
C ASP A 320 -29.50 14.45 40.83
N GLU A 321 -28.68 13.41 40.70
CA GLU A 321 -29.17 12.06 40.39
C GLU A 321 -29.53 11.26 41.64
N ASP A 322 -28.83 11.46 42.76
CA ASP A 322 -28.96 10.63 43.96
C ASP A 322 -30.19 10.95 44.83
N TRP A 323 -30.64 12.22 44.89
CA TRP A 323 -31.78 12.65 45.73
C TRP A 323 -33.06 12.90 44.93
N ASN A 324 -33.57 11.84 44.30
CA ASN A 324 -34.79 11.88 43.49
C ASN A 324 -35.91 11.02 44.09
N GLU A 325 -37.17 11.40 43.88
CA GLU A 325 -38.34 10.63 44.37
C GLU A 325 -38.35 9.18 43.87
N PHE A 326 -37.74 8.95 42.70
CA PHE A 326 -37.57 7.63 42.07
C PHE A 326 -36.41 6.82 42.66
N ASN A 327 -35.38 7.48 43.24
CA ASN A 327 -34.18 6.83 43.77
C ASN A 327 -34.22 6.63 45.30
N ASP A 328 -35.40 6.77 45.92
CA ASP A 328 -35.59 6.52 47.36
C ASP A 328 -35.24 5.08 47.74
N ILE A 329 -34.28 4.94 48.66
CA ILE A 329 -33.74 3.64 49.10
C ILE A 329 -34.82 2.74 49.74
N ASN A 330 -35.88 3.31 50.31
CA ASN A 330 -36.97 2.54 50.92
C ASN A 330 -37.90 1.92 49.87
N LYS A 331 -37.89 2.43 48.63
CA LYS A 331 -38.74 1.97 47.51
C LYS A 331 -38.01 1.01 46.57
N ILE A 332 -36.67 0.93 46.66
CA ILE A 332 -35.84 0.10 45.78
C ILE A 332 -35.53 -1.23 46.45
N ILE A 333 -35.90 -2.34 45.78
CA ILE A 333 -35.54 -3.69 46.22
C ILE A 333 -34.21 -4.08 45.58
N ILE A 334 -33.13 -4.08 46.36
CA ILE A 334 -31.80 -4.50 45.90
C ILE A 334 -31.64 -6.02 46.13
N ARG A 335 -31.83 -6.82 45.07
CA ARG A 335 -31.53 -8.26 45.10
C ARG A 335 -30.13 -8.60 44.60
N GLN A 336 -29.70 -7.91 43.55
CA GLN A 336 -28.38 -8.05 42.93
C GLN A 336 -27.87 -6.67 42.53
N GLN A 337 -26.57 -6.45 42.70
CA GLN A 337 -25.96 -5.18 42.32
C GLN A 337 -25.89 -5.06 40.78
N ILE A 338 -26.30 -3.91 40.26
CA ILE A 338 -26.19 -3.59 38.83
C ILE A 338 -24.73 -3.31 38.52
N ARG A 339 -24.11 -4.15 37.69
CA ARG A 339 -22.72 -4.00 37.28
C ARG A 339 -22.58 -3.11 36.03
N THR A 340 -21.37 -2.64 35.75
CA THR A 340 -21.08 -1.81 34.57
C THR A 340 -21.34 -2.55 33.27
N GLU A 341 -21.11 -3.87 33.23
CA GLU A 341 -21.39 -4.70 32.07
C GLU A 341 -22.87 -4.65 31.68
N TYR A 342 -23.78 -4.59 32.66
CA TYR A 342 -25.22 -4.50 32.39
C TYR A 342 -25.59 -3.15 31.78
N LYS A 343 -24.98 -2.07 32.29
CA LYS A 343 -25.12 -0.71 31.76
C LYS A 343 -24.60 -0.58 30.34
N ILE A 344 -23.66 -1.41 29.91
CA ILE A 344 -23.12 -1.40 28.55
C ILE A 344 -23.91 -2.35 27.64
N ALA A 345 -24.26 -3.55 28.13
CA ALA A 345 -25.05 -4.54 27.39
C ALA A 345 -26.45 -4.03 27.05
N PHE A 346 -27.10 -3.36 28.01
CA PHE A 346 -28.45 -2.83 27.85
C PHE A 346 -28.46 -1.32 28.18
N PRO A 347 -27.90 -0.49 27.30
CA PRO A 347 -27.59 0.90 27.61
C PRO A 347 -28.83 1.75 27.87
N TYR A 348 -29.95 1.43 27.23
CA TYR A 348 -31.21 2.16 27.40
C TYR A 348 -31.99 1.76 28.65
N LEU A 349 -31.68 0.62 29.27
CA LEU A 349 -32.43 0.09 30.41
C LEU A 349 -31.83 0.53 31.75
N TYR A 350 -30.50 0.45 31.88
CA TYR A 350 -29.81 0.65 33.17
C TYR A 350 -29.14 2.01 33.32
N ASN A 351 -29.30 2.93 32.36
CA ASN A 351 -28.71 4.27 32.43
C ASN A 351 -29.76 5.36 32.26
N ASN A 352 -29.55 6.44 33.01
CA ASN A 352 -30.26 7.68 32.78
C ASN A 352 -29.61 8.42 31.61
N ARG A 353 -30.43 9.00 30.73
CA ARG A 353 -29.99 9.83 29.59
C ARG A 353 -28.89 9.15 28.72
N PRO A 354 -29.14 7.95 28.16
CA PRO A 354 -28.20 7.28 27.27
C PRO A 354 -28.03 8.06 25.95
N ARG A 355 -27.02 8.94 25.90
CA ARG A 355 -26.74 9.80 24.75
C ARG A 355 -25.57 9.23 23.95
N LYS A 356 -25.69 9.21 22.61
CA LYS A 356 -24.64 8.72 21.69
C LYS A 356 -24.14 7.30 21.99
N VAL A 357 -25.01 6.46 22.55
CA VAL A 357 -24.74 5.03 22.76
C VAL A 357 -24.92 4.26 21.45
N ALA A 358 -24.20 3.15 21.29
CA ALA A 358 -24.32 2.24 20.15
C ALA A 358 -24.94 0.91 20.61
N ILE A 359 -25.91 0.40 19.85
CA ILE A 359 -26.48 -0.93 20.08
C ILE A 359 -25.71 -1.92 19.24
N GLY A 360 -25.19 -2.96 19.88
CA GLY A 360 -24.51 -4.05 19.19
C GLY A 360 -25.31 -5.32 19.04
N VAL A 361 -24.76 -6.26 18.29
CA VAL A 361 -25.32 -7.61 18.15
C VAL A 361 -25.26 -8.33 19.50
N TYR A 362 -26.42 -8.75 20.01
CA TYR A 362 -26.51 -9.40 21.32
C TYR A 362 -25.84 -10.79 21.33
N ARG A 363 -26.04 -11.57 20.27
CA ARG A 363 -25.48 -12.92 20.11
C ARG A 363 -25.53 -13.37 18.65
N GLU A 364 -24.45 -14.00 18.19
CA GLU A 364 -24.40 -14.74 16.92
C GLU A 364 -24.64 -16.25 17.17
N PRO A 365 -25.09 -17.02 16.16
CA PRO A 365 -25.17 -18.48 16.26
C PRO A 365 -23.81 -19.06 16.68
N THR A 366 -23.81 -19.93 17.68
CA THR A 366 -22.56 -20.49 18.24
C THR A 366 -21.87 -21.39 17.23
N CYS A 367 -20.59 -21.12 16.96
CA CYS A 367 -19.78 -21.95 16.07
C CYS A 367 -19.34 -23.22 16.80
N SER A 368 -19.86 -24.38 16.38
CA SER A 368 -19.46 -25.70 16.90
C SER A 368 -18.58 -26.42 15.88
N PHE A 369 -17.45 -25.81 15.54
CA PHE A 369 -16.46 -26.41 14.63
C PHE A 369 -15.42 -27.17 15.44
N VAL A 370 -15.18 -28.42 15.05
CA VAL A 370 -14.12 -29.27 15.60
C VAL A 370 -12.98 -29.28 14.60
N LYS A 371 -11.79 -28.85 15.04
CA LYS A 371 -10.59 -28.85 14.21
C LYS A 371 -10.05 -30.29 14.13
N PRO A 372 -9.90 -30.87 12.92
CA PRO A 372 -9.26 -32.17 12.79
C PRO A 372 -7.76 -32.00 13.10
N GLU A 373 -7.24 -32.82 14.00
CA GLU A 373 -5.81 -32.84 14.37
C GLU A 373 -5.02 -33.87 13.58
N ASP A 374 -5.65 -34.99 13.22
CA ASP A 374 -5.02 -36.11 12.52
C ASP A 374 -5.40 -36.12 11.03
N PRO A 375 -4.44 -35.94 10.10
CA PRO A 375 -4.69 -35.96 8.66
C PRO A 375 -5.02 -37.37 8.12
N ASP A 376 -4.73 -38.44 8.87
CA ASP A 376 -4.99 -39.82 8.43
C ASP A 376 -6.48 -40.18 8.56
N LEU A 377 -7.24 -39.42 9.36
CA LEU A 377 -8.68 -39.61 9.51
C LEU A 377 -9.44 -39.06 8.29
N PRO A 378 -10.58 -39.68 7.91
CA PRO A 378 -11.36 -39.20 6.78
C PRO A 378 -11.94 -37.81 7.07
N ALA A 379 -12.10 -36.96 6.05
CA ALA A 379 -12.55 -35.58 6.22
C ALA A 379 -13.89 -35.41 6.98
N PHE A 380 -14.79 -36.39 6.85
CA PHE A 380 -16.03 -36.45 7.63
C PHE A 380 -16.00 -37.70 8.49
N TYR A 381 -15.80 -37.50 9.80
CA TYR A 381 -15.85 -38.56 10.79
C TYR A 381 -16.63 -38.12 12.03
N TYR A 382 -17.06 -39.11 12.80
CA TYR A 382 -17.71 -38.87 14.07
C TYR A 382 -16.65 -38.64 15.15
N ASP A 383 -16.35 -37.37 15.44
CA ASP A 383 -15.34 -37.00 16.42
C ASP A 383 -15.78 -37.38 17.85
N ALA A 384 -14.84 -37.80 18.69
CA ALA A 384 -15.09 -38.20 20.07
C ALA A 384 -15.63 -37.06 20.95
N ILE A 385 -15.42 -35.79 20.57
CA ILE A 385 -15.97 -34.61 21.24
C ILE A 385 -17.49 -34.50 21.02
N VAL A 386 -18.02 -35.08 19.94
CA VAL A 386 -19.45 -35.01 19.62
C VAL A 386 -20.23 -35.98 20.52
N ASN A 387 -21.28 -35.48 21.16
CA ASN A 387 -22.13 -36.29 22.03
C ASN A 387 -22.86 -37.40 21.25
N PRO A 388 -22.77 -38.68 21.69
CA PRO A 388 -23.38 -39.83 21.01
C PRO A 388 -24.88 -39.63 20.84
N LEU A 389 -25.38 -39.90 19.63
CA LEU A 389 -26.81 -39.84 19.34
C LEU A 389 -27.51 -41.07 19.95
N PRO A 390 -28.40 -40.89 20.94
CA PRO A 390 -29.11 -42.02 21.53
C PRO A 390 -30.15 -42.55 20.54
N ALA A 391 -30.13 -43.86 20.29
CA ALA A 391 -31.07 -44.54 19.40
C ALA A 391 -32.39 -44.88 20.11
N TYR A 392 -33.14 -43.88 20.59
CA TYR A 392 -34.52 -44.10 21.05
C TYR A 392 -35.49 -43.76 19.91
N LYS A 393 -35.91 -44.78 19.15
CA LYS A 393 -37.09 -44.67 18.27
C LYS A 393 -38.33 -45.12 19.05
N SER A 394 -39.24 -44.20 19.34
CA SER A 394 -40.63 -44.53 19.67
C SER A 394 -41.41 -44.72 18.36
N GLY A 395 -41.81 -45.97 18.07
CA GLY A 395 -42.86 -46.28 17.09
C GLY A 395 -42.40 -46.78 15.72
N SER A 396 -42.12 -48.08 15.63
CA SER A 396 -42.45 -48.87 14.43
C SER A 396 -43.27 -50.09 14.83
N SER A 397 -44.44 -49.86 15.43
CA SER A 397 -45.46 -50.90 15.59
C SER A 397 -46.17 -51.10 14.25
N THR A 398 -45.52 -51.76 13.31
CA THR A 398 -46.25 -52.43 12.22
C THR A 398 -46.77 -53.74 12.81
N THR A 399 -47.93 -53.66 13.43
CA THR A 399 -48.71 -54.84 13.82
C THR A 399 -49.16 -55.55 12.53
N THR A 400 -48.40 -56.53 12.08
CA THR A 400 -48.91 -57.54 11.14
C THR A 400 -49.62 -58.60 11.98
N GLN A 401 -50.94 -58.44 12.16
CA GLN A 401 -51.79 -59.53 12.63
C GLN A 401 -51.95 -60.53 11.48
N GLN A 402 -51.66 -61.79 11.81
CA GLN A 402 -51.90 -62.99 10.98
C GLN A 402 -53.38 -63.25 10.78
#